data_AF-A0AAF0X311-F1
#
_entry.id   AF-A0AAF0X311-F1
#
_cell.length_a   1.000
_cell.length_b   1.000
_cell.length_c   1.000
_cell.angle_alpha   90.00
_cell.angle_beta   90.00
_cell.angle_gamma   90.00
#
_symmetry.space_group_name_H-M   'P 1'
#
loop_
_entity.id
_entity.type
_entity.pdbx_description
1 polymer ?
#
loop_
_entity_poly.entity_id
_entity_poly.type
_entity_poly.pdbx_seq_one_letter_code
_entity_poly.pdbx_strand_id
1 'polypeptide(L)'
;MDQNARSEPDPRSPAKRLKDVEVSVPIVYGTISFWLGKKATETQSHKWTVYVRGATNADLGAVVKRVVFQLHPSFNNPVRAVESPPFELSECGWGEFEIAITLYFHADACDKPLTLFHHLKLYSEDEPGTQSIKKPVVVESYDEIVFPDPSENFFARVKNHPAILSYVSAPLGLHSGRIEEVNEAKEEETKDHPLSQWFKNFSEGDELSKLAAARQQVQGHIVKLRNQLSSMNGQLESVVIECD
;
A
#
# COMPACT_ATOMS: atom_id res chain seq x y z
N MET A 1 -56.91 -11.08 1.53
CA MET A 1 -56.23 -9.84 1.96
C MET A 1 -54.91 -10.26 2.56
N ASP A 2 -53.92 -10.45 1.70
CA ASP A 2 -52.57 -10.85 2.10
C ASP A 2 -51.84 -9.65 2.69
N GLN A 3 -51.42 -9.77 3.95
CA GLN A 3 -50.46 -8.85 4.55
C GLN A 3 -49.12 -9.56 4.60
N ASN A 4 -48.31 -9.35 3.56
CA ASN A 4 -46.91 -9.71 3.51
C ASN A 4 -46.12 -8.67 4.33
N ALA A 5 -46.00 -8.90 5.64
CA ALA A 5 -45.17 -8.09 6.52
C ALA A 5 -43.70 -8.44 6.28
N ARG A 6 -43.04 -7.62 5.46
CA ARG A 6 -41.58 -7.64 5.29
C ARG A 6 -40.97 -7.21 6.62
N SER A 7 -40.47 -8.18 7.40
CA SER A 7 -39.72 -7.92 8.62
C SER A 7 -38.47 -7.11 8.27
N GLU A 8 -38.40 -5.87 8.72
CA GLU A 8 -37.14 -5.12 8.70
C GLU A 8 -36.11 -5.85 9.58
N PRO A 9 -34.87 -6.05 9.11
CA PRO A 9 -33.86 -6.73 9.90
C PRO A 9 -33.52 -5.90 11.16
N ASP A 10 -33.55 -6.55 12.33
CA ASP A 10 -33.16 -5.94 13.62
C ASP A 10 -31.70 -5.45 13.54
N PRO A 11 -31.43 -4.16 13.76
CA PRO A 11 -30.09 -3.58 13.71
C PRO A 11 -29.12 -4.16 14.77
N ARG A 12 -29.58 -5.03 15.67
CA ARG A 12 -28.77 -5.68 16.72
C ARG A 12 -28.55 -7.17 16.53
N SER A 13 -29.06 -7.78 15.44
CA SER A 13 -28.70 -9.16 15.14
C SER A 13 -27.22 -9.23 14.73
N PRO A 14 -26.40 -10.13 15.32
CA PRO A 14 -25.01 -10.26 14.91
C PRO A 14 -24.96 -10.62 13.43
N ALA A 15 -24.36 -9.75 12.61
CA ALA A 15 -24.27 -9.96 11.18
C ALA A 15 -23.64 -11.33 10.90
N LYS A 16 -24.31 -12.13 10.06
CA LYS A 16 -23.81 -13.46 9.69
C LYS A 16 -22.44 -13.30 9.02
N ARG A 17 -21.43 -13.97 9.58
CA ARG A 17 -20.05 -13.94 9.11
C ARG A 17 -19.74 -15.19 8.29
N LEU A 18 -19.02 -15.03 7.19
CA LEU A 18 -18.59 -16.11 6.32
C LEU A 18 -17.35 -16.76 6.91
N LYS A 19 -17.47 -17.98 7.45
CA LYS A 19 -16.33 -18.69 8.03
C LYS A 19 -15.34 -19.13 6.97
N ASP A 20 -14.06 -19.08 7.33
CA ASP A 20 -12.93 -19.51 6.51
C ASP A 20 -12.82 -18.75 5.17
N VAL A 21 -13.37 -17.54 5.12
CA VAL A 21 -13.24 -16.62 4.00
C VAL A 21 -12.38 -15.44 4.44
N GLU A 22 -11.42 -15.06 3.61
CA GLU A 22 -10.56 -13.91 3.81
C GLU A 22 -10.68 -12.96 2.62
N VAL A 23 -10.88 -11.67 2.89
CA VAL A 23 -10.86 -10.60 1.88
C VAL A 23 -9.61 -9.75 2.11
N SER A 24 -8.76 -9.64 1.10
CA SER A 24 -7.55 -8.81 1.14
C SER A 24 -7.71 -7.58 0.26
N VAL A 25 -7.40 -6.42 0.83
CA VAL A 25 -7.53 -5.11 0.16
C VAL A 25 -6.14 -4.48 0.04
N PRO A 26 -5.53 -4.54 -1.15
CA PRO A 26 -4.23 -3.93 -1.40
C PRO A 26 -4.35 -2.41 -1.47
N ILE A 27 -3.59 -1.74 -0.62
CA ILE A 27 -3.56 -0.29 -0.50
C ILE A 27 -2.15 0.24 -0.72
N VAL A 28 -2.08 1.51 -1.11
CA VAL A 28 -0.86 2.29 -1.11
C VAL A 28 -1.12 3.55 -0.31
N TYR A 29 -0.20 3.86 0.61
CA TYR A 29 -0.22 5.10 1.35
C TYR A 29 1.12 5.80 1.23
N GLY A 30 1.11 7.13 1.29
CA GLY A 30 2.34 7.88 1.13
C GLY A 30 2.14 9.37 0.98
N THR A 31 3.22 10.02 0.52
CA THR A 31 3.27 11.45 0.29
C THR A 31 3.94 11.78 -1.04
N ILE A 32 3.44 12.84 -1.68
CA ILE A 32 4.11 13.55 -2.77
C ILE A 32 4.41 14.96 -2.30
N SER A 33 5.63 15.43 -2.47
CA SER A 33 6.05 16.79 -2.11
C SER A 33 6.70 17.54 -3.26
N PHE A 34 6.31 18.80 -3.45
CA PHE A 34 6.80 19.70 -4.47
C PHE A 34 7.52 20.87 -3.81
N TRP A 35 8.75 21.14 -4.24
CA TRP A 35 9.45 22.36 -3.87
C TRP A 35 8.79 23.59 -4.51
N LEU A 36 8.54 24.62 -3.71
CA LEU A 36 7.85 25.84 -4.16
C LEU A 36 8.74 26.81 -4.93
N GLY A 37 10.05 26.57 -4.98
CA GLY A 37 10.97 27.40 -5.76
C GLY A 37 10.98 28.85 -5.30
N LYS A 38 10.83 29.78 -6.25
CA LYS A 38 10.74 31.22 -5.97
C LYS A 38 9.53 31.62 -5.10
N LYS A 39 8.51 30.75 -4.98
CA LYS A 39 7.35 30.97 -4.11
C LYS A 39 7.56 30.45 -2.69
N ALA A 40 8.69 29.79 -2.43
CA ALA A 40 9.03 29.30 -1.11
C ALA A 40 9.20 30.49 -0.14
N THR A 41 8.74 30.28 1.08
CA THR A 41 9.00 31.16 2.23
C THR A 41 9.74 30.35 3.29
N GLU A 42 10.26 31.02 4.32
CA GLU A 42 10.93 30.36 5.44
C GLU A 42 10.05 29.29 6.11
N THR A 43 8.75 29.56 6.23
CA THR A 43 7.78 28.66 6.88
C THR A 43 7.03 27.75 5.91
N GLN A 44 7.18 27.95 4.60
CA GLN A 44 6.51 27.14 3.56
C GLN A 44 7.46 26.97 2.40
N SER A 45 8.33 25.97 2.48
CA SER A 45 9.28 25.67 1.41
C SER A 45 8.75 24.64 0.41
N HIS A 46 7.84 23.76 0.86
CA HIS A 46 7.23 22.72 0.06
C HIS A 46 5.71 22.72 0.20
N LYS A 47 5.03 22.31 -0.86
CA LYS A 47 3.65 21.84 -0.82
C LYS A 47 3.68 20.32 -0.89
N TRP A 48 3.00 19.64 0.01
CA TRP A 48 2.95 18.19 0.04
C TRP A 48 1.51 17.71 0.17
N THR A 49 1.26 16.50 -0.34
CA THR A 49 -0.01 15.80 -0.23
C THR A 49 0.25 14.43 0.38
N VAL A 50 -0.42 14.11 1.49
CA VAL A 50 -0.48 12.77 2.05
C VAL A 50 -1.78 12.09 1.59
N TYR A 51 -1.74 10.79 1.30
CA TYR A 51 -2.90 10.08 0.78
C TYR A 51 -2.90 8.58 1.10
N VAL A 52 -4.08 7.97 0.97
CA VAL A 52 -4.30 6.53 0.91
C VAL A 52 -5.13 6.22 -0.33
N ARG A 53 -4.69 5.25 -1.14
CA ARG A 53 -5.34 4.83 -2.39
C ARG A 53 -5.34 3.31 -2.52
N GLY A 54 -6.23 2.76 -3.35
CA GLY A 54 -6.12 1.36 -3.75
C GLY A 54 -4.86 1.14 -4.59
N ALA A 55 -4.25 -0.05 -4.51
CA ALA A 55 -3.06 -0.36 -5.32
C ALA A 55 -3.35 -0.29 -6.83
N THR A 56 -4.57 -0.64 -7.24
CA THR A 56 -5.11 -0.49 -8.61
C THR A 56 -5.60 0.93 -8.91
N ASN A 57 -5.41 1.88 -7.99
CA ASN A 57 -6.06 3.19 -7.96
C ASN A 57 -7.59 3.15 -7.90
N ALA A 58 -8.19 1.97 -7.68
CA ALA A 58 -9.62 1.87 -7.44
C ALA A 58 -10.06 2.64 -6.19
N ASP A 59 -11.32 3.06 -6.19
CA ASP A 59 -11.95 3.73 -5.07
C ASP A 59 -11.93 2.84 -3.81
N LEU A 60 -11.61 3.42 -2.64
CA LEU A 60 -11.60 2.69 -1.37
C LEU A 60 -12.87 2.91 -0.54
N GLY A 61 -13.82 3.72 -1.00
CA GLY A 61 -15.03 4.11 -0.27
C GLY A 61 -15.95 2.93 0.06
N ALA A 62 -15.89 1.84 -0.70
CA ALA A 62 -16.63 0.61 -0.39
C ALA A 62 -16.11 -0.12 0.88
N VAL A 63 -14.85 0.10 1.25
CA VAL A 63 -14.15 -0.56 2.38
C VAL A 63 -13.92 0.42 3.52
N VAL A 64 -13.33 1.58 3.19
CA VAL A 64 -12.92 2.63 4.12
C VAL A 64 -14.02 3.68 4.21
N LYS A 65 -14.49 3.94 5.44
CA LYS A 65 -15.50 4.95 5.73
C LYS A 65 -14.90 6.35 5.85
N ARG A 66 -13.74 6.48 6.50
CA ARG A 66 -13.01 7.74 6.63
C ARG A 66 -11.55 7.49 6.99
N VAL A 67 -10.69 8.45 6.65
CA VAL A 67 -9.28 8.45 7.03
C VAL A 67 -9.00 9.67 7.91
N VAL A 68 -8.23 9.48 8.98
CA VAL A 68 -7.75 10.56 9.84
C VAL A 68 -6.24 10.69 9.69
N PHE A 69 -5.79 11.87 9.30
CA PHE A 69 -4.39 12.24 9.24
C PHE A 69 -4.04 13.04 10.50
N GLN A 70 -3.08 12.55 11.28
CA GLN A 70 -2.50 13.27 12.41
C GLN A 70 -1.13 13.82 12.01
N LEU A 71 -1.07 15.13 11.89
CA LEU A 71 0.10 15.92 11.55
C LEU A 71 0.91 16.30 12.79
N HIS A 72 2.08 16.92 12.57
CA HIS A 72 2.86 17.48 13.66
C HIS A 72 2.07 18.56 14.44
N PRO A 73 2.21 18.67 15.78
CA PRO A 73 1.43 19.61 16.60
C PRO A 73 1.60 21.09 16.26
N SER A 74 2.62 21.46 15.47
CA SER A 74 2.81 22.84 14.99
C SER A 74 1.77 23.29 13.95
N PHE A 75 1.03 22.35 13.34
CA PHE A 75 -0.04 22.69 12.41
C PHE A 75 -1.31 23.06 13.17
N ASN A 76 -2.03 24.07 12.68
CA ASN A 76 -3.38 24.36 13.18
C ASN A 76 -4.29 23.17 12.88
N ASN A 77 -5.07 22.73 13.87
CA ASN A 77 -5.92 21.53 13.75
C ASN A 77 -5.10 20.32 13.22
N PRO A 78 -4.11 19.81 13.97
CA PRO A 78 -3.17 18.81 13.45
C PRO A 78 -3.85 17.46 13.16
N VAL A 79 -5.05 17.21 13.68
CA VAL A 79 -5.86 16.02 13.37
C VAL A 79 -6.93 16.40 12.35
N ARG A 80 -6.85 15.82 11.15
CA ARG A 80 -7.77 16.11 10.03
C ARG A 80 -8.46 14.82 9.59
N ALA A 81 -9.78 14.85 9.50
CA ALA A 81 -10.57 13.73 8.99
C ALA A 81 -11.03 13.99 7.56
N VAL A 82 -10.89 12.98 6.70
CA VAL A 82 -11.40 12.94 5.33
C VAL A 82 -12.44 11.83 5.25
N GLU A 83 -13.70 12.21 5.03
CA GLU A 83 -14.86 11.31 5.16
C GLU A 83 -15.27 10.63 3.86
N SER A 84 -14.66 10.99 2.74
CA SER A 84 -14.93 10.39 1.44
C SER A 84 -13.67 10.40 0.57
N PRO A 85 -13.54 9.45 -0.37
CA PRO A 85 -12.46 9.45 -1.34
C PRO A 85 -12.53 10.70 -2.26
N PRO A 86 -11.40 11.16 -2.82
CA PRO A 86 -10.04 10.67 -2.58
C PRO A 86 -9.57 10.97 -1.15
N PHE A 87 -9.01 9.97 -0.48
CA PHE A 87 -8.54 10.10 0.90
C PHE A 87 -7.16 10.75 0.92
N GLU A 88 -7.14 12.07 0.72
CA GLU A 88 -5.92 12.86 0.66
C GLU A 88 -6.02 14.20 1.40
N LEU A 89 -4.87 14.72 1.80
CA LEU A 89 -4.74 16.01 2.47
C LEU A 89 -3.49 16.72 1.95
N SER A 90 -3.65 17.95 1.45
CA SER A 90 -2.55 18.82 1.07
C SER A 90 -2.28 19.91 2.09
N GLU A 91 -1.00 20.15 2.37
CA GLU A 91 -0.53 21.22 3.25
C GLU A 91 0.80 21.80 2.74
N CYS A 92 1.22 22.92 3.32
CA CYS A 92 2.53 23.51 3.08
C CYS A 92 3.39 23.43 4.33
N GLY A 93 4.69 23.18 4.18
CA GLY A 93 5.60 23.12 5.30
C GLY A 93 7.07 23.09 4.88
N TRP A 94 7.94 23.08 5.88
CA TRP A 94 9.39 23.07 5.69
C TRP A 94 10.11 21.90 6.36
N GLY A 95 9.44 21.22 7.30
CA GLY A 95 10.02 20.12 8.06
C GLY A 95 9.47 18.76 7.61
N GLU A 96 10.33 17.76 7.75
CA GLU A 96 9.97 16.34 7.65
C GLU A 96 9.52 15.84 9.02
N PHE A 97 8.48 14.99 9.03
CA PHE A 97 7.92 14.43 10.26
C PHE A 97 7.12 13.17 9.95
N GLU A 98 6.84 12.38 10.99
CA GLU A 98 5.97 11.21 10.88
C GLU A 98 4.48 11.61 10.95
N ILE A 99 3.71 11.16 9.97
CA ILE A 99 2.27 11.32 9.88
C ILE A 99 1.61 10.01 10.31
N ALA A 100 0.73 10.05 11.30
CA ALA A 100 -0.11 8.90 11.61
C ALA A 100 -1.40 8.95 10.77
N ILE A 101 -1.69 7.85 10.08
CA ILE A 101 -2.81 7.69 9.16
C ILE A 101 -3.74 6.62 9.73
N THR A 102 -4.90 7.03 10.24
CA THR A 102 -5.87 6.11 10.84
C THR A 102 -7.05 5.86 9.90
N LEU A 103 -7.19 4.63 9.42
CA LEU A 103 -8.28 4.18 8.58
C LEU A 103 -9.42 3.67 9.47
N TYR A 104 -10.61 4.21 9.25
CA TYR A 104 -11.84 3.72 9.86
C TYR A 104 -12.66 3.02 8.78
N PHE A 105 -13.01 1.76 9.01
CA PHE A 105 -13.78 0.96 8.07
C PHE A 105 -15.29 1.14 8.31
N HIS A 106 -16.09 0.66 7.37
CA HIS A 106 -17.53 0.49 7.62
C HIS A 106 -17.74 -0.54 8.73
N ALA A 107 -18.77 -0.35 9.55
CA ALA A 107 -19.03 -1.18 10.73
C ALA A 107 -19.24 -2.67 10.39
N ASP A 108 -19.74 -2.96 9.20
CA ASP A 108 -19.92 -4.33 8.71
C ASP A 108 -18.63 -4.94 8.12
N ALA A 109 -17.57 -4.15 7.94
CA ALA A 109 -16.25 -4.60 7.53
C ALA A 109 -15.35 -4.87 8.74
N CYS A 110 -15.12 -3.87 9.60
CA CYS A 110 -14.32 -4.00 10.82
C CYS A 110 -14.55 -2.80 11.75
N ASP A 111 -14.83 -3.06 13.03
CA ASP A 111 -14.99 -2.01 14.04
C ASP A 111 -13.65 -1.41 14.51
N LYS A 112 -12.55 -2.16 14.36
CA LYS A 112 -11.22 -1.73 14.80
C LYS A 112 -10.56 -0.87 13.71
N PRO A 113 -10.15 0.37 14.02
CA PRO A 113 -9.39 1.17 13.07
C PRO A 113 -7.97 0.62 12.88
N LEU A 114 -7.41 0.84 11.69
CA LEU A 114 -6.01 0.54 11.36
C LEU A 114 -5.21 1.84 11.39
N THR A 115 -4.07 1.86 12.09
CA THR A 115 -3.16 3.02 12.10
C THR A 115 -1.87 2.67 11.38
N LEU A 116 -1.51 3.46 10.39
CA LEU A 116 -0.27 3.40 9.63
C LEU A 116 0.58 4.63 9.97
N PHE A 117 1.90 4.49 9.88
CA PHE A 117 2.83 5.59 10.12
C PHE A 117 3.66 5.83 8.87
N HIS A 118 3.69 7.07 8.41
CA HIS A 118 4.37 7.44 7.19
C HIS A 118 5.27 8.65 7.42
N HIS A 119 6.55 8.54 7.08
CA HIS A 119 7.48 9.66 7.21
C HIS A 119 7.41 10.56 5.97
N LEU A 120 6.97 11.80 6.16
CA LEU A 120 6.97 12.82 5.11
C LEU A 120 8.41 13.18 4.75
N LYS A 121 8.80 12.96 3.48
CA LYS A 121 10.06 13.44 2.92
C LYS A 121 9.84 14.62 1.97
N LEU A 122 10.67 15.64 2.13
CA LEU A 122 10.71 16.86 1.32
C LEU A 122 11.94 16.88 0.41
N TYR A 123 13.01 16.19 0.80
CA TYR A 123 14.28 16.17 0.08
C TYR A 123 14.55 14.80 -0.53
N SER A 124 15.09 14.79 -1.75
CA SER A 124 15.50 13.55 -2.43
C SER A 124 16.81 13.03 -1.84
N GLU A 125 16.88 11.73 -1.53
CA GLU A 125 18.12 11.08 -1.07
C GLU A 125 19.10 10.80 -2.21
N ASP A 126 18.59 10.55 -3.42
CA ASP A 126 19.40 10.20 -4.59
C ASP A 126 20.16 11.41 -5.18
N GLU A 127 19.66 12.62 -4.94
CA GLU A 127 20.21 13.87 -5.50
C GLU A 127 20.26 14.96 -4.42
N PRO A 128 21.14 14.80 -3.40
CA PRO A 128 21.23 15.75 -2.30
C PRO A 128 21.61 17.15 -2.83
N GLY A 129 20.76 18.13 -2.56
CA GLY A 129 21.00 19.54 -2.90
C GLY A 129 20.32 20.05 -4.18
N THR A 130 19.69 19.19 -4.98
CA THR A 130 18.94 19.63 -6.18
C THR A 130 17.44 19.53 -5.94
N GLN A 131 16.83 20.61 -5.45
CA GLN A 131 15.38 20.73 -5.38
C GLN A 131 14.81 21.11 -6.75
N SER A 132 13.74 20.44 -7.16
CA SER A 132 13.08 20.67 -8.46
C SER A 132 11.61 21.04 -8.26
N ILE A 133 11.17 22.08 -8.95
CA ILE A 133 9.75 22.46 -9.03
C ILE A 133 9.00 21.47 -9.95
N LYS A 134 9.71 20.79 -10.84
CA LYS A 134 9.13 19.90 -11.87
C LYS A 134 9.06 18.44 -11.44
N LYS A 135 9.98 18.01 -10.58
CA LYS A 135 10.09 16.62 -10.11
C LYS A 135 9.80 16.60 -8.61
N PRO A 136 8.66 16.04 -8.17
CA PRO A 136 8.37 15.89 -6.76
C PRO A 136 9.21 14.79 -6.12
N VAL A 137 9.27 14.82 -4.79
CA VAL A 137 9.70 13.67 -4.00
C VAL A 137 8.46 12.82 -3.70
N VAL A 138 8.51 11.54 -4.09
CA VAL A 138 7.41 10.59 -3.91
C VAL A 138 7.88 9.45 -3.01
N VAL A 139 7.24 9.34 -1.84
CA VAL A 139 7.49 8.24 -0.90
C VAL A 139 6.17 7.55 -0.64
N GLU A 140 6.09 6.29 -1.05
CA GLU A 140 4.90 5.44 -0.96
C GLU A 140 5.30 4.07 -0.44
N SER A 141 4.40 3.48 0.34
CA SER A 141 4.45 2.13 0.88
C SER A 141 3.20 1.36 0.45
N TYR A 142 3.39 0.09 0.12
CA TYR A 142 2.32 -0.87 -0.14
C TYR A 142 1.96 -1.61 1.15
N ASP A 143 0.68 -1.93 1.33
CA ASP A 143 0.18 -2.76 2.42
C ASP A 143 -1.09 -3.51 1.99
N GLU A 144 -1.42 -4.60 2.68
CA GLU A 144 -2.61 -5.40 2.43
C GLU A 144 -3.47 -5.51 3.68
N ILE A 145 -4.67 -4.92 3.60
CA ILE A 145 -5.62 -5.00 4.71
C ILE A 145 -6.40 -6.30 4.60
N VAL A 146 -6.25 -7.16 5.61
CA VAL A 146 -6.88 -8.47 5.65
C VAL A 146 -8.12 -8.44 6.55
N PHE A 147 -9.26 -8.88 6.00
CA PHE A 147 -10.54 -9.01 6.69
C PHE A 147 -10.91 -10.50 6.81
N PRO A 148 -10.54 -11.17 7.92
CA PRO A 148 -10.90 -12.56 8.15
C PRO A 148 -12.36 -12.68 8.57
N ASP A 149 -12.99 -13.76 8.12
CA ASP A 149 -14.40 -14.08 8.33
C ASP A 149 -15.34 -12.88 8.10
N PRO A 150 -15.36 -12.27 6.89
CA PRO A 150 -16.11 -11.03 6.66
C PRO A 150 -17.62 -11.21 6.88
N SER A 151 -18.33 -10.12 7.19
CA SER A 151 -19.79 -10.17 7.16
C SER A 151 -20.30 -10.44 5.73
N GLU A 152 -21.45 -11.12 5.61
CA GLU A 152 -22.07 -11.36 4.31
C GLU A 152 -22.35 -10.06 3.54
N ASN A 153 -22.73 -8.99 4.24
CA ASN A 153 -22.99 -7.67 3.66
C ASN A 153 -21.72 -7.01 3.11
N PHE A 154 -20.64 -7.04 3.89
CA PHE A 154 -19.35 -6.51 3.45
C PHE A 154 -18.83 -7.30 2.25
N PHE A 155 -18.83 -8.64 2.34
CA PHE A 155 -18.39 -9.51 1.24
C PHE A 155 -19.21 -9.26 -0.04
N ALA A 156 -20.54 -9.19 0.06
CA ALA A 156 -21.40 -8.92 -1.08
C ALA A 156 -21.15 -7.55 -1.72
N ARG A 157 -20.79 -6.54 -0.92
CA ARG A 157 -20.43 -5.19 -1.41
C ARG A 157 -19.11 -5.18 -2.15
N VAL A 158 -18.12 -5.94 -1.68
CA VAL A 158 -16.74 -5.84 -2.18
C VAL A 158 -16.31 -6.92 -3.17
N LYS A 159 -17.03 -8.05 -3.25
CA LYS A 159 -16.65 -9.21 -4.10
C LYS A 159 -16.38 -8.91 -5.58
N ASN A 160 -17.01 -7.86 -6.13
CA ASN A 160 -16.86 -7.44 -7.53
C ASN A 160 -16.24 -6.04 -7.63
N HIS A 161 -15.66 -5.54 -6.54
CA HIS A 161 -15.11 -4.18 -6.48
C HIS A 161 -13.67 -4.19 -7.02
N PRO A 162 -13.29 -3.23 -7.89
CA PRO A 162 -11.95 -3.19 -8.50
C PRO A 162 -10.78 -2.96 -7.52
N ALA A 163 -11.09 -2.70 -6.25
CA ALA A 163 -10.12 -2.57 -5.17
C ALA A 163 -9.78 -3.92 -4.51
N ILE A 164 -10.50 -5.00 -4.84
CA ILE A 164 -10.29 -6.34 -4.30
C ILE A 164 -9.66 -7.19 -5.39
N LEU A 165 -8.41 -7.61 -5.19
CA LEU A 165 -7.69 -8.44 -6.15
C LEU A 165 -7.96 -9.94 -5.95
N SER A 166 -8.17 -10.39 -4.71
CA SER A 166 -8.47 -11.78 -4.43
C SER A 166 -9.22 -11.97 -3.10
N TYR A 167 -9.87 -13.13 -2.97
CA TYR A 167 -10.36 -13.65 -1.70
C TYR A 167 -10.00 -15.13 -1.63
N VAL A 168 -9.56 -15.57 -0.46
CA VAL A 168 -9.20 -16.98 -0.23
C VAL A 168 -10.31 -17.63 0.58
N SER A 169 -10.86 -18.71 0.04
CA SER A 169 -11.70 -19.63 0.82
C SER A 169 -10.76 -20.71 1.36
N ALA A 170 -10.43 -20.65 2.64
CA ALA A 170 -9.64 -21.68 3.28
C ALA A 170 -10.55 -22.87 3.61
N PRO A 171 -10.17 -24.09 3.21
CA PRO A 171 -10.23 -25.17 4.16
C PRO A 171 -8.82 -25.76 4.28
N LEU A 172 -8.48 -26.20 5.49
CA LEU A 172 -7.24 -26.90 5.83
C LEU A 172 -6.71 -27.75 4.65
N GLY A 173 -5.55 -27.37 4.11
CA GLY A 173 -4.73 -28.21 3.23
C GLY A 173 -4.66 -27.76 1.76
N LEU A 174 -3.59 -27.03 1.43
CA LEU A 174 -2.89 -27.05 0.14
C LEU A 174 -3.74 -27.26 -1.12
N HIS A 175 -4.62 -26.33 -1.47
CA HIS A 175 -5.20 -26.29 -2.82
C HIS A 175 -5.01 -24.88 -3.38
N SER A 176 -4.23 -24.79 -4.46
CA SER A 176 -4.13 -23.62 -5.32
C SER A 176 -5.55 -23.20 -5.74
N GLY A 177 -6.11 -22.21 -5.05
CA GLY A 177 -7.38 -21.62 -5.42
C GLY A 177 -7.20 -20.91 -6.75
N ARG A 178 -8.00 -21.30 -7.74
CA ARG A 178 -8.08 -20.73 -9.08
C ARG A 178 -7.91 -19.21 -9.05
N ILE A 179 -6.75 -18.75 -9.53
CA ILE A 179 -6.54 -17.38 -9.99
C ILE A 179 -7.53 -17.21 -11.13
N GLU A 180 -8.68 -16.61 -10.87
CA GLU A 180 -9.40 -15.96 -11.96
C GLU A 180 -8.60 -14.70 -12.26
N GLU A 181 -7.73 -14.77 -13.27
CA GLU A 181 -7.27 -13.59 -13.99
C GLU A 181 -8.53 -12.84 -14.41
N VAL A 182 -8.91 -11.85 -13.60
CA VAL A 182 -9.95 -10.91 -13.98
C VAL A 182 -9.31 -10.06 -15.07
N ASN A 183 -9.58 -10.45 -16.31
CA ASN A 183 -9.36 -9.67 -17.52
C ASN A 183 -9.61 -8.20 -17.21
N GLU A 184 -8.66 -7.34 -17.59
CA GLU A 184 -8.69 -5.88 -17.56
C GLU A 184 -10.12 -5.34 -17.75
N ALA A 185 -10.84 -5.21 -16.64
CA ALA A 185 -12.21 -4.74 -16.64
C ALA A 185 -12.15 -3.22 -16.55
N LYS A 186 -12.13 -2.61 -17.75
CA LYS A 186 -12.39 -1.20 -18.07
C LYS A 186 -12.04 -0.18 -16.97
N GLU A 187 -10.85 0.37 -17.13
CA GLU A 187 -10.29 1.57 -16.52
C GLU A 187 -11.22 2.80 -16.62
N GLU A 188 -12.23 2.93 -15.77
CA GLU A 188 -13.01 4.17 -15.69
C GLU A 188 -13.39 4.44 -14.23
N GLU A 189 -12.53 5.13 -13.47
CA GLU A 189 -12.97 6.14 -12.48
C GLU A 189 -11.84 6.96 -11.81
N THR A 190 -10.55 6.62 -12.00
CA THR A 190 -9.44 7.38 -11.37
C THR A 190 -8.34 7.89 -12.31
N LYS A 191 -8.49 7.71 -13.63
CA LYS A 191 -7.50 8.17 -14.62
C LYS A 191 -7.23 9.68 -14.60
N ASP A 192 -8.16 10.48 -14.07
CA ASP A 192 -8.04 11.94 -14.05
C ASP A 192 -7.41 12.53 -12.77
N HIS A 193 -6.84 11.69 -11.89
CA HIS A 193 -6.18 12.22 -10.69
C HIS A 193 -4.96 13.08 -11.08
N PRO A 194 -4.84 14.34 -10.61
CA PRO A 194 -3.76 15.25 -11.04
C PRO A 194 -2.35 14.76 -10.67
N LEU A 195 -2.25 13.88 -9.67
CA LEU A 195 -1.00 13.27 -9.23
C LEU A 195 -0.75 11.86 -9.82
N SER A 196 -1.65 11.33 -10.65
CA SER A 196 -1.57 9.95 -11.17
C SER A 196 -0.24 9.64 -11.84
N GLN A 197 0.30 10.60 -12.60
CA GLN A 197 1.60 10.47 -13.29
C GLN A 197 2.80 10.26 -12.35
N TRP A 198 2.66 10.59 -11.06
CA TRP A 198 3.72 10.50 -10.05
C TRP A 198 3.57 9.28 -9.14
N PHE A 199 2.40 8.63 -9.12
CA PHE A 199 2.18 7.45 -8.31
C PHE A 199 3.07 6.30 -8.78
N LYS A 200 3.67 5.57 -7.83
CA LYS A 200 4.38 4.33 -8.13
C LYS A 200 3.36 3.27 -8.52
N ASN A 201 3.72 2.47 -9.52
CA ASN A 201 2.99 1.27 -9.85
C ASN A 201 3.48 0.12 -8.95
N PHE A 202 2.55 -0.52 -8.25
CA PHE A 202 2.81 -1.70 -7.40
C PHE A 202 2.18 -2.92 -8.06
N SER A 203 2.54 -3.16 -9.33
CA SER A 203 2.11 -4.35 -10.06
C SER A 203 2.84 -5.58 -9.53
N GLU A 204 2.12 -6.68 -9.33
CA GLU A 204 2.71 -7.99 -9.00
C GLU A 204 3.82 -8.37 -9.99
N GLY A 205 3.67 -8.04 -11.27
CA GLY A 205 4.67 -8.30 -12.30
C GLY A 205 5.99 -7.53 -12.06
N ASP A 206 5.91 -6.30 -11.57
CA ASP A 206 7.10 -5.49 -11.24
C ASP A 206 7.78 -6.03 -9.98
N GLU A 207 7.02 -6.46 -8.97
CA GLU A 207 7.55 -7.08 -7.76
C GLU A 207 8.22 -8.43 -8.06
N LEU A 208 7.56 -9.27 -8.86
CA LEU A 208 8.11 -10.54 -9.30
C LEU A 208 9.40 -10.35 -10.10
N SER A 209 9.45 -9.33 -10.95
CA SER A 209 10.66 -8.96 -11.71
C SER A 209 11.79 -8.52 -10.80
N LYS A 210 11.50 -7.70 -9.78
CA LYS A 210 12.49 -7.29 -8.76
C LYS A 210 13.00 -8.49 -7.96
N LEU A 211 12.12 -9.40 -7.55
CA LEU A 211 12.48 -10.63 -6.84
C LEU A 211 13.36 -11.54 -7.70
N ALA A 212 13.03 -11.69 -8.98
CA ALA A 212 13.83 -12.47 -9.92
C ALA A 212 15.23 -11.88 -10.10
N ALA A 213 15.33 -10.56 -10.25
CA ALA A 213 16.61 -9.86 -10.37
C ALA A 213 17.47 -10.01 -9.10
N ALA A 214 16.88 -9.82 -7.91
CA ALA A 214 17.56 -10.01 -6.63
C ALA A 214 18.07 -11.45 -6.48
N ARG A 215 17.24 -12.44 -6.85
CA ARG A 215 17.61 -13.85 -6.84
C ARG A 215 18.79 -14.14 -7.78
N GLN A 216 18.80 -13.55 -8.98
CA GLN A 216 19.89 -13.71 -9.94
C GLN A 216 21.20 -13.11 -9.40
N GLN A 217 21.14 -11.95 -8.74
CA GLN A 217 22.30 -11.33 -8.10
C GLN A 217 22.89 -12.23 -7.00
N VAL A 218 22.03 -12.78 -6.13
CA VAL A 218 22.45 -13.72 -5.08
C VAL A 218 23.09 -14.97 -5.68
N GLN A 219 22.51 -15.54 -6.74
CA GLN A 219 23.09 -16.68 -7.44
C GLN A 219 24.48 -16.36 -8.02
N GLY A 220 24.65 -15.18 -8.62
CA GLY A 220 25.95 -14.70 -9.10
C GLY A 220 26.99 -14.62 -7.98
N HIS A 221 26.61 -14.10 -6.81
CA HIS A 221 27.49 -14.04 -5.64
C HIS A 221 27.86 -15.44 -5.13
N ILE A 222 26.91 -16.38 -5.09
CA ILE A 222 27.16 -17.77 -4.70
C ILE A 222 28.18 -18.43 -5.63
N VAL A 223 28.04 -18.26 -6.96
CA VAL A 223 28.99 -18.81 -7.94
C VAL A 223 30.38 -18.21 -7.74
N LYS A 224 30.47 -16.89 -7.54
CA LYS A 224 31.75 -16.20 -7.31
C LYS A 224 32.46 -16.74 -6.06
N LEU A 225 31.73 -16.89 -4.95
CA LEU A 225 32.28 -17.44 -3.71
C LEU A 225 32.71 -18.90 -3.86
N ARG A 226 31.95 -19.73 -4.58
CA ARG A 226 32.34 -21.13 -4.87
C ARG A 226 33.64 -21.20 -5.67
N ASN A 227 33.80 -20.35 -6.68
CA ASN A 227 35.03 -20.29 -7.47
C ASN A 227 36.21 -19.85 -6.60
N GLN A 228 36.03 -18.83 -5.74
CA GLN A 228 37.07 -18.39 -4.81
C GLN A 228 37.49 -19.49 -3.83
N LEU A 229 36.53 -20.22 -3.25
CA LEU A 229 36.82 -21.35 -2.37
C LEU A 229 37.58 -22.46 -3.10
N SER A 230 37.21 -22.79 -4.35
CA SER A 230 37.93 -23.78 -5.15
C SER A 230 39.37 -23.33 -5.45
N SER A 231 39.59 -22.05 -5.74
CA SER A 231 40.93 -21.52 -5.97
C SER A 231 41.79 -21.55 -4.70
N MET A 232 41.21 -21.21 -3.54
CA MET A 232 41.91 -21.28 -2.26
C MET A 232 42.25 -22.73 -1.87
N ASN A 233 41.33 -23.67 -2.10
CA ASN A 233 41.60 -25.09 -1.82
C ASN A 233 42.71 -25.65 -2.72
N GLY A 234 42.70 -25.30 -4.02
CA GLY A 234 43.78 -25.69 -4.93
C GLY A 234 45.14 -25.08 -4.55
N GLN A 235 45.15 -23.83 -4.05
CA GLN A 235 46.37 -23.21 -3.51
C GLN A 235 46.86 -23.93 -2.24
N LEU A 236 45.95 -24.34 -1.36
CA LEU A 236 46.28 -25.09 -0.15
C LEU A 236 46.92 -26.45 -0.48
N GLU A 237 46.36 -27.18 -1.45
CA GLU A 237 46.89 -28.46 -1.92
C GLU A 237 48.29 -28.31 -2.55
N SER A 238 48.55 -27.23 -3.30
CA SER A 238 49.89 -26.98 -3.84
C SER A 238 50.95 -26.69 -2.78
N VAL A 239 50.59 -25.99 -1.70
CA VAL A 239 51.53 -25.66 -0.61
C VAL A 239 51.89 -26.89 0.22
N VAL A 240 50.96 -27.84 0.38
CA VAL A 240 51.22 -29.10 1.08
C VAL A 240 52.19 -30.00 0.30
N ILE A 241 52.11 -30.01 -1.03
CA ILE A 241 52.98 -30.83 -1.90
C ILE A 241 54.42 -30.29 -1.95
N GLU A 242 54.64 -28.99 -1.72
CA GLU A 242 55.97 -28.37 -1.79
C GLU A 242 56.77 -28.49 -0.47
N CYS A 243 56.16 -29.03 0.60
CA CYS A 243 56.77 -29.17 1.93
C CYS A 243 57.16 -30.61 2.32
N ASP A 244 56.98 -31.59 1.43
CA ASP A 244 57.50 -32.98 1.53
C ASP A 244 58.72 -33.18 0.60
#